data_AF-A0A3M0WCW8-F1
#
_entry.id   AF-A0A3M0WCW8-F1
#
_cell.length_a   1.000
_cell.length_b   1.000
_cell.length_c   1.000
_cell.angle_alpha   90.00
_cell.angle_beta   90.00
_cell.angle_gamma   90.00
#
_symmetry.space_group_name_H-M   'P 1'
#
loop_
_entity.id
_entity.type
_entity.pdbx_description
1 polymer ?
#
loop_
_entity_poly.entity_id
_entity_poly.type
_entity_poly.pdbx_seq_one_letter_code
_entity_poly.pdbx_strand_id
1 'polypeptide(L)'
;MLLTAYPSITRDEFDQACRAFAWRCRDGRRLDCTDWLAVTWTGEEVIDSAVLDPADAYYHIDFSIAYSPTYSVPVLWFWSPRLTTTVHVHALVAEHLAQAVRSIGVMGAISQAYHPVTDMPAFFIHPCNTHGAMRAVNDGETLSQEDYLLIWLGLTGSSIGLHVPSHLLTHAQWAK
;
A
#
# COMPACT_ATOMS: atom_id res chain seq x y z
N MET A 1 -7.12 19.38 -1.65
CA MET A 1 -8.48 19.73 -2.08
C MET A 1 -9.45 18.66 -1.61
N LEU A 2 -10.76 18.93 -1.58
CA LEU A 2 -11.77 17.93 -1.23
C LEU A 2 -11.92 16.91 -2.37
N LEU A 3 -12.16 15.65 -1.99
CA LEU A 3 -12.45 14.57 -2.92
C LEU A 3 -13.89 14.70 -3.44
N THR A 4 -14.07 14.46 -4.73
CA THR A 4 -15.35 14.60 -5.44
C THR A 4 -15.86 13.28 -6.03
N ALA A 5 -14.98 12.32 -6.27
CA ALA A 5 -15.32 11.05 -6.92
C ALA A 5 -15.60 9.88 -5.95
N TYR A 6 -15.71 10.14 -4.64
CA TYR A 6 -15.86 9.09 -3.63
C TYR A 6 -16.99 8.08 -3.95
N PRO A 7 -16.78 6.75 -3.80
CA PRO A 7 -15.60 6.07 -3.23
C PRO A 7 -14.51 5.75 -4.26
N SER A 8 -14.56 6.35 -5.43
CA SER A 8 -13.48 6.35 -6.41
C SER A 8 -12.58 7.57 -6.17
N ILE A 9 -11.53 7.67 -6.98
CA ILE A 9 -10.71 8.85 -7.14
C ILE A 9 -10.53 9.09 -8.65
N THR A 10 -10.56 10.35 -9.10
CA THR A 10 -10.17 10.67 -10.48
C THR A 10 -8.65 10.64 -10.63
N ARG A 11 -8.14 10.64 -11.87
CA ARG A 11 -6.70 10.76 -12.13
C ARG A 11 -6.12 12.04 -11.52
N ASP A 12 -6.77 13.19 -11.72
CA ASP A 12 -6.28 14.46 -11.20
C ASP A 12 -6.26 14.50 -9.67
N GLU A 13 -7.28 13.93 -9.02
CA GLU A 13 -7.33 13.79 -7.56
C GLU A 13 -6.27 12.83 -7.05
N PHE A 14 -6.02 11.73 -7.77
CA PHE A 14 -4.98 10.76 -7.43
C PHE A 14 -3.60 11.41 -7.49
N ASP A 15 -3.30 12.15 -8.56
CA ASP A 15 -2.02 12.83 -8.69
C ASP A 15 -1.82 13.89 -7.58
N GLN A 16 -2.89 14.60 -7.21
CA GLN A 16 -2.86 15.56 -6.11
C GLN A 16 -2.63 14.86 -4.77
N ALA A 17 -3.30 13.73 -4.52
CA ALA A 17 -3.10 12.91 -3.32
C ALA A 17 -1.65 12.40 -3.23
N CYS A 18 -1.10 11.90 -4.34
CA CYS A 18 0.27 11.39 -4.40
C CYS A 18 1.32 12.48 -4.15
N ARG A 19 1.10 13.68 -4.72
CA ARG A 19 1.95 14.85 -4.44
C ARG A 19 1.89 15.27 -2.99
N ALA A 20 0.70 15.30 -2.39
CA ALA A 20 0.51 15.62 -0.98
C ALA A 20 1.21 14.59 -0.08
N PHE A 21 1.01 13.30 -0.35
CA PHE A 21 1.63 12.21 0.38
C PHE A 21 3.17 12.23 0.31
N ALA A 22 3.74 12.39 -0.89
CA ALA A 22 5.18 12.50 -1.05
C ALA A 22 5.75 13.75 -0.35
N TRP A 23 5.02 14.87 -0.36
CA TRP A 23 5.42 16.06 0.40
C TRP A 23 5.35 15.83 1.91
N ARG A 24 4.29 15.18 2.41
CA ARG A 24 4.14 14.80 3.81
C ARG A 24 5.31 13.95 4.32
N CYS A 25 5.76 12.96 3.55
CA CYS A 25 6.92 12.12 3.92
C CYS A 25 8.24 12.91 3.95
N ARG A 26 8.41 13.89 3.05
CA ARG A 26 9.59 14.80 3.03
C ARG A 26 9.60 15.81 4.17
N ASP A 27 8.44 16.30 4.58
CA ASP A 27 8.26 17.29 5.65
C ASP A 27 8.38 16.69 7.07
N GLY A 28 8.80 15.43 7.18
CA GLY A 28 8.99 14.75 8.46
C GLY A 28 7.68 14.35 9.17
N ARG A 29 6.51 14.70 8.63
CA ARG A 29 5.19 14.25 9.09
C ARG A 29 4.85 12.86 8.55
N ARG A 30 5.79 11.93 8.69
CA ARG A 30 5.62 10.53 8.26
C ARG A 30 4.35 9.94 8.88
N LEU A 31 3.81 8.91 8.26
CA LEU A 31 2.75 8.16 8.91
C LEU A 31 3.42 7.42 10.06
N ASP A 32 3.18 7.90 11.28
CA ASP A 32 3.59 7.18 12.47
C ASP A 32 3.04 5.78 12.31
N CYS A 33 3.90 4.80 12.57
CA CYS A 33 3.56 3.45 12.26
C CYS A 33 3.38 3.22 10.73
N THR A 34 4.34 3.50 9.83
CA THR A 34 4.47 2.82 8.52
C THR A 34 5.92 2.75 8.03
N ASP A 35 6.22 1.81 7.11
CA ASP A 35 7.52 1.71 6.41
C ASP A 35 7.64 2.62 5.18
N TRP A 36 6.59 3.38 4.85
CA TRP A 36 6.56 4.29 3.70
C TRP A 36 7.34 5.57 3.99
N LEU A 37 8.66 5.43 4.18
CA LEU A 37 9.55 6.44 4.75
C LEU A 37 10.31 7.23 3.67
N ALA A 38 10.53 6.65 2.49
CA ALA A 38 11.36 7.20 1.41
C ALA A 38 10.56 7.37 0.11
N VAL A 39 9.31 7.79 0.25
CA VAL A 39 8.34 7.90 -0.81
C VAL A 39 8.72 8.95 -1.87
N THR A 40 8.73 8.53 -3.14
CA THR A 40 8.99 9.41 -4.29
C THR A 40 7.79 9.42 -5.24
N TRP A 41 7.32 10.61 -5.62
CA TRP A 41 6.35 10.81 -6.69
C TRP A 41 7.06 11.00 -8.03
N THR A 42 6.74 10.18 -9.03
CA THR A 42 7.40 10.21 -10.35
C THR A 42 6.67 11.04 -11.40
N GLY A 43 5.41 11.39 -11.16
CA GLY A 43 4.51 11.96 -12.17
C GLY A 43 3.41 10.99 -12.60
N GLU A 44 3.63 9.68 -12.44
CA GLU A 44 2.67 8.63 -12.79
C GLU A 44 2.34 7.74 -11.58
N GLU A 45 3.29 7.56 -10.67
CA GLU A 45 3.16 6.69 -9.51
C GLU A 45 3.96 7.19 -8.31
N VAL A 46 3.62 6.62 -7.16
CA VAL A 46 4.38 6.75 -5.93
C VAL A 46 5.22 5.50 -5.74
N ILE A 47 6.51 5.64 -5.45
CA ILE A 47 7.44 4.52 -5.25
C ILE A 47 8.04 4.59 -3.85
N ASP A 48 8.20 3.44 -3.21
CA ASP A 48 8.95 3.26 -1.96
C ASP A 48 9.71 1.92 -2.03
N SER A 49 10.96 1.89 -1.57
CA SER A 49 11.81 0.69 -1.58
C SER A 49 12.12 0.28 -0.15
N ALA A 50 11.80 -0.97 0.21
CA ALA A 50 12.03 -1.53 1.53
C ALA A 50 13.04 -2.67 1.47
N VAL A 51 13.86 -2.78 2.52
CA VAL A 51 14.77 -3.91 2.74
C VAL A 51 14.23 -4.72 3.90
N LEU A 52 13.80 -5.95 3.63
CA LEU A 52 13.35 -6.88 4.66
C LEU A 52 14.55 -7.70 5.20
N ASP A 53 14.56 -7.87 6.53
CA ASP A 53 15.58 -8.37 7.49
C ASP A 53 16.92 -8.98 6.96
N PRO A 54 18.08 -8.59 7.52
CA PRO A 54 19.38 -9.23 7.28
C PRO A 54 19.51 -10.72 7.67
N ALA A 55 18.65 -11.26 8.55
CA ALA A 55 18.78 -12.65 9.03
C ALA A 55 18.45 -13.73 7.98
N ASP A 56 17.66 -13.40 6.94
CA ASP A 56 17.11 -14.36 5.96
C ASP A 56 17.49 -14.03 4.50
N ALA A 57 18.67 -13.46 4.31
CA ALA A 57 19.20 -12.99 3.03
C ALA A 57 18.33 -11.87 2.42
N TYR A 58 18.54 -10.63 2.88
CA TYR A 58 18.12 -9.35 2.27
C TYR A 58 17.18 -9.45 1.06
N TYR A 59 15.88 -9.26 1.28
CA TYR A 59 14.90 -9.07 0.21
C TYR A 59 14.68 -7.57 0.01
N HIS A 60 15.11 -7.08 -1.15
CA HIS A 60 14.72 -5.74 -1.62
C HIS A 60 13.37 -5.85 -2.30
N ILE A 61 12.38 -5.12 -1.80
CA ILE A 61 11.05 -5.06 -2.41
C ILE A 61 10.76 -3.60 -2.75
N ASP A 62 10.47 -3.38 -4.01
CA ASP A 62 9.98 -2.12 -4.52
C ASP A 62 8.46 -2.14 -4.47
N PHE A 63 7.87 -1.20 -3.76
CA PHE A 63 6.44 -0.94 -3.74
C PHE A 63 6.13 0.25 -4.62
N SER A 64 4.99 0.19 -5.30
CA SER A 64 4.47 1.37 -5.97
C SER A 64 2.96 1.46 -5.93
N ILE A 65 2.46 2.69 -6.00
CA ILE A 65 1.03 2.99 -6.04
C ILE A 65 0.74 3.65 -7.38
N ALA A 66 -0.03 2.96 -8.21
CA ALA A 66 -0.44 3.42 -9.53
C ALA A 66 -1.96 3.54 -9.64
N TYR A 67 -2.43 4.45 -10.50
CA TYR A 67 -3.85 4.62 -10.75
C TYR A 67 -4.41 3.54 -11.68
N SER A 68 -5.55 2.94 -11.33
CA SER A 68 -6.32 2.10 -12.25
C SER A 68 -7.39 2.91 -12.98
N PRO A 69 -7.30 3.09 -14.31
CA PRO A 69 -8.37 3.74 -15.07
C PRO A 69 -9.68 2.94 -15.04
N THR A 70 -9.58 1.61 -15.09
CA THR A 70 -10.73 0.70 -15.14
C THR A 70 -11.57 0.76 -13.86
N TYR A 71 -10.92 0.81 -12.70
CA TYR A 71 -11.61 0.82 -11.41
C TYR A 71 -11.72 2.25 -10.82
N SER A 72 -10.97 3.22 -11.35
CA SER A 72 -10.88 4.58 -10.80
C SER A 72 -10.47 4.60 -9.33
N VAL A 73 -9.45 3.80 -8.98
CA VAL A 73 -8.89 3.68 -7.63
C VAL A 73 -7.37 3.49 -7.69
N PRO A 74 -6.64 3.74 -6.58
CA PRO A 74 -5.23 3.36 -6.48
C PRO A 74 -5.06 1.84 -6.45
N VAL A 75 -3.92 1.37 -6.93
CA VAL A 75 -3.50 -0.03 -6.93
C VAL A 75 -2.10 -0.13 -6.34
N LEU A 76 -1.93 -1.02 -5.36
CA LEU A 76 -0.64 -1.32 -4.77
C LEU A 76 0.04 -2.42 -5.58
N TRP A 77 1.18 -2.06 -6.16
CA TRP A 77 2.09 -2.94 -6.87
C TRP A 77 3.33 -3.21 -6.02
N PHE A 78 3.95 -4.37 -6.25
CA PHE A 78 5.21 -4.71 -5.63
C PHE A 78 6.04 -5.66 -6.49
N TRP A 79 7.35 -5.51 -6.39
CA TRP A 79 8.31 -6.28 -7.17
C TRP A 79 9.60 -6.54 -6.40
N SER A 80 10.26 -7.65 -6.71
CA SER A 80 11.61 -7.95 -6.26
C SER A 80 12.26 -8.90 -7.25
N PRO A 81 13.59 -8.82 -7.49
CA PRO A 81 14.31 -9.82 -8.25
C PRO A 81 14.15 -11.25 -7.71
N ARG A 82 13.82 -11.39 -6.42
CA ARG A 82 13.65 -12.69 -5.75
C ARG A 82 12.19 -13.17 -5.70
N LEU A 83 11.23 -12.30 -5.97
CA LEU A 83 9.82 -12.65 -6.11
C LEU A 83 9.56 -13.13 -7.53
N THR A 84 10.02 -14.33 -7.85
CA THR A 84 9.92 -14.92 -9.19
C THR A 84 8.68 -15.79 -9.38
N THR A 85 8.05 -16.25 -8.30
CA THR A 85 6.88 -17.13 -8.35
C THR A 85 5.82 -16.70 -7.36
N THR A 86 4.56 -17.05 -7.63
CA THR A 86 3.44 -16.84 -6.70
C THR A 86 3.68 -17.54 -5.36
N VAL A 87 4.46 -18.64 -5.33
CA VAL A 87 4.84 -19.34 -4.10
C VAL A 87 5.75 -18.48 -3.23
N HIS A 88 6.72 -17.76 -3.79
CA HIS A 88 7.56 -16.83 -3.02
C HIS A 88 6.76 -15.66 -2.45
N VAL A 89 5.81 -15.15 -3.24
CA VAL A 89 4.90 -14.10 -2.78
C VAL A 89 3.99 -14.61 -1.67
N HIS A 90 3.41 -15.81 -1.83
CA HIS A 90 2.62 -16.42 -0.77
C HIS A 90 3.47 -16.75 0.45
N ALA A 91 4.73 -17.17 0.34
CA ALA A 91 5.57 -17.41 1.51
C ALA A 91 5.87 -16.11 2.27
N LEU A 92 6.18 -15.03 1.55
CA LEU A 92 6.41 -13.70 2.13
C LEU A 92 5.14 -13.14 2.78
N VAL A 93 4.00 -13.33 2.12
CA VAL A 93 2.73 -12.72 2.53
C VAL A 93 1.96 -13.61 3.50
N ALA A 94 2.07 -14.95 3.47
CA ALA A 94 1.26 -15.88 4.27
C ALA A 94 1.46 -15.75 5.77
N GLU A 95 2.65 -15.37 6.23
CA GLU A 95 2.89 -15.15 7.66
C GLU A 95 2.02 -14.00 8.20
N HIS A 96 1.71 -13.01 7.36
CA HIS A 96 0.93 -11.83 7.74
C HIS A 96 -0.52 -11.83 7.20
N LEU A 97 -0.75 -12.46 6.04
CA LEU A 97 -2.05 -12.62 5.39
C LEU A 97 -2.97 -13.53 6.19
N ALA A 98 -2.43 -14.52 6.90
CA ALA A 98 -3.22 -15.40 7.77
C ALA A 98 -3.93 -14.64 8.91
N GLN A 99 -3.49 -13.44 9.29
CA GLN A 99 -4.19 -12.55 10.23
C GLN A 99 -5.13 -11.57 9.51
N ALA A 100 -4.68 -10.95 8.42
CA ALA A 100 -5.50 -9.99 7.65
C ALA A 100 -6.76 -10.64 7.01
N VAL A 101 -6.66 -11.90 6.59
CA VAL A 101 -7.78 -12.69 6.05
C VAL A 101 -8.86 -12.96 7.12
N ARG A 102 -8.53 -12.87 8.42
CA ARG A 102 -9.49 -13.12 9.51
C ARG A 102 -10.27 -11.89 9.97
N SER A 103 -9.80 -10.67 9.70
CA SER A 103 -10.37 -9.47 10.32
C SER A 103 -11.23 -8.61 9.39
N ILE A 104 -11.00 -8.58 8.07
CA ILE A 104 -11.81 -7.75 7.16
C ILE A 104 -11.88 -8.47 5.80
N GLY A 105 -13.08 -8.63 5.24
CA GLY A 105 -13.36 -9.36 4.00
C GLY A 105 -12.61 -8.81 2.78
N VAL A 106 -11.36 -9.26 2.64
CA VAL A 106 -10.50 -9.37 1.46
C VAL A 106 -10.48 -8.13 0.56
N MET A 107 -9.47 -7.26 0.72
CA MET A 107 -9.12 -6.17 -0.22
C MET A 107 -8.55 -6.68 -1.58
N GLY A 108 -9.10 -7.77 -2.12
CA GLY A 108 -8.70 -8.37 -3.39
C GLY A 108 -7.62 -9.45 -3.28
N ALA A 109 -7.52 -10.28 -4.32
CA ALA A 109 -6.50 -11.32 -4.42
C ALA A 109 -5.17 -10.73 -4.94
N ILE A 110 -4.05 -11.30 -4.50
CA ILE A 110 -2.74 -11.02 -5.11
C ILE A 110 -2.75 -11.59 -6.53
N SER A 111 -2.39 -10.74 -7.49
CA SER A 111 -2.33 -11.08 -8.91
C SER A 111 -0.98 -10.69 -9.50
N GLN A 112 -0.66 -11.20 -10.68
CA GLN A 112 0.57 -10.88 -11.43
C GLN A 112 0.19 -10.30 -12.79
N ALA A 113 0.84 -9.22 -13.20
CA ALA A 113 0.68 -8.59 -14.50
C ALA A 113 1.92 -7.77 -14.88
N TYR A 114 1.90 -7.15 -16.05
CA TYR A 114 2.87 -6.11 -16.40
C TYR A 114 2.50 -4.82 -15.68
N HIS A 115 3.48 -4.23 -15.00
CA HIS A 115 3.31 -2.98 -14.27
C HIS A 115 2.98 -1.82 -15.23
N PRO A 116 1.95 -0.99 -14.96
CA PRO A 116 1.42 -0.04 -15.93
C PRO A 116 2.37 1.10 -16.30
N VAL A 117 3.39 1.36 -15.47
CA VAL A 117 4.38 2.44 -15.71
C VAL A 117 5.70 1.91 -16.26
N THR A 118 6.17 0.76 -15.76
CA THR A 118 7.51 0.25 -16.05
C THR A 118 7.52 -0.87 -17.08
N ASP A 119 6.35 -1.43 -17.40
CA ASP A 119 6.16 -2.58 -18.29
C ASP A 119 6.99 -3.81 -17.88
N MET A 120 7.26 -3.94 -16.58
CA MET A 120 7.97 -5.08 -16.00
C MET A 120 6.98 -6.02 -15.30
N PRO A 121 7.23 -7.35 -15.31
CA PRO A 121 6.40 -8.29 -14.56
C PRO A 121 6.45 -7.96 -13.06
N ALA A 122 5.29 -7.70 -12.46
CA ALA A 122 5.14 -7.36 -11.05
C ALA A 122 3.88 -7.98 -10.46
N PHE A 123 3.79 -7.96 -9.13
CA PHE A 123 2.60 -8.38 -8.42
C PHE A 123 1.80 -7.17 -7.98
N PHE A 124 0.50 -7.35 -7.78
CA PHE A 124 -0.38 -6.29 -7.29
C PHE A 124 -1.57 -6.84 -6.52
N ILE A 125 -2.17 -5.97 -5.72
CA ILE A 125 -3.44 -6.25 -5.05
C ILE A 125 -4.60 -5.86 -5.96
N HIS A 126 -5.41 -6.86 -6.32
CA HIS A 126 -6.48 -6.64 -7.26
C HIS A 126 -7.54 -5.68 -6.70
N PRO A 127 -7.86 -4.56 -7.38
CA PRO A 127 -8.64 -3.46 -6.79
C PRO A 127 -10.15 -3.70 -6.73
N CYS A 128 -10.65 -4.91 -7.04
CA CYS A 128 -12.09 -5.15 -7.21
C CYS A 128 -12.94 -4.84 -5.97
N ASN A 129 -12.36 -4.96 -4.77
CA ASN A 129 -13.07 -4.72 -3.52
C ASN A 129 -12.79 -3.34 -2.91
N THR A 130 -11.97 -2.51 -3.57
CA THR A 130 -11.55 -1.20 -3.04
C THR A 130 -12.74 -0.31 -2.74
N HIS A 131 -13.71 -0.16 -3.65
CA HIS A 131 -14.87 0.70 -3.40
C HIS A 131 -15.70 0.24 -2.20
N GLY A 132 -15.83 -1.08 -2.01
CA GLY A 132 -16.56 -1.67 -0.88
C GLY A 132 -15.84 -1.40 0.44
N ALA A 133 -14.52 -1.62 0.47
CA ALA A 133 -13.69 -1.36 1.64
C ALA A 133 -13.67 0.12 2.02
N MET A 134 -13.51 1.02 1.04
CA MET A 134 -13.54 2.47 1.29
C MET A 134 -14.88 2.92 1.88
N ARG A 135 -16.02 2.40 1.35
CA ARG A 135 -17.37 2.69 1.88
C ARG A 135 -17.57 2.20 3.32
N ALA A 136 -16.96 1.08 3.69
CA ALA A 136 -17.15 0.48 5.00
C ALA A 136 -16.49 1.28 6.13
N VAL A 137 -15.53 2.16 5.82
CA VAL A 137 -14.75 2.92 6.82
C VAL A 137 -15.01 4.42 6.80
N ASN A 138 -15.84 4.92 5.88
CA ASN A 138 -16.21 6.34 5.84
C ASN A 138 -17.65 6.53 6.33
N ASP A 139 -17.81 7.23 7.44
CA ASP A 139 -19.11 7.52 8.05
C ASP A 139 -19.86 8.70 7.38
N GLY A 140 -19.59 8.93 6.09
CA GLY A 140 -20.17 10.02 5.30
C GLY A 140 -19.42 11.36 5.42
N GLU A 141 -18.20 11.35 5.94
CA GLU A 141 -17.35 12.54 5.98
C GLU A 141 -16.81 12.88 4.58
N THR A 142 -16.67 14.18 4.32
CA THR A 142 -16.02 14.66 3.10
C THR A 142 -14.51 14.52 3.28
N LEU A 143 -13.92 13.58 2.55
CA LEU A 143 -12.48 13.33 2.60
C LEU A 143 -11.71 14.35 1.77
N SER A 144 -10.50 14.71 2.20
CA SER A 144 -9.53 15.26 1.27
C SER A 144 -8.98 14.16 0.35
N GLN A 145 -8.36 14.56 -0.76
CA GLN A 145 -7.70 13.61 -1.67
C GLN A 145 -6.56 12.85 -0.96
N GLU A 146 -5.82 13.54 -0.08
CA GLU A 146 -4.75 12.92 0.72
C GLU A 146 -5.33 11.92 1.72
N ASP A 147 -6.38 12.29 2.47
CA ASP A 147 -7.03 11.39 3.43
C ASP A 147 -7.55 10.11 2.77
N TYR A 148 -8.14 10.24 1.57
CA TYR A 148 -8.56 9.07 0.79
C TYR A 148 -7.40 8.11 0.51
N LEU A 149 -6.26 8.63 0.05
CA LEU A 149 -5.09 7.81 -0.26
C LEU A 149 -4.51 7.16 1.00
N LEU A 150 -4.49 7.89 2.12
CA LEU A 150 -4.00 7.38 3.41
C LEU A 150 -4.89 6.27 3.98
N ILE A 151 -6.22 6.46 3.95
CA ILE A 151 -7.19 5.44 4.36
C ILE A 151 -7.06 4.21 3.46
N TRP A 152 -7.01 4.40 2.14
CA TRP A 152 -6.81 3.33 1.17
C TRP A 152 -5.51 2.56 1.43
N LEU A 153 -4.41 3.27 1.73
CA LEU A 153 -3.12 2.66 2.02
C LEU A 153 -3.15 1.87 3.32
N GLY A 154 -3.82 2.37 4.36
CA GLY A 154 -4.01 1.65 5.61
C GLY A 154 -4.78 0.34 5.42
N LEU A 155 -5.84 0.35 4.61
CA LEU A 155 -6.62 -0.83 4.26
C LEU A 155 -5.84 -1.83 3.40
N THR A 156 -5.16 -1.34 2.35
CA THR A 156 -4.44 -2.19 1.38
C THR A 156 -3.14 -2.73 1.98
N GLY A 157 -2.34 -1.89 2.62
CA GLY A 157 -1.06 -2.26 3.22
C GLY A 157 -1.21 -3.29 4.33
N SER A 158 -2.18 -3.09 5.24
CA SER A 158 -2.47 -4.07 6.29
C SER A 158 -2.84 -5.45 5.73
N SER A 159 -3.44 -5.50 4.54
CA SER A 159 -3.90 -6.75 3.92
C SER A 159 -2.77 -7.67 3.43
N ILE A 160 -1.56 -7.15 3.23
CA ILE A 160 -0.40 -7.94 2.80
C ILE A 160 0.71 -8.02 3.82
N GLY A 161 0.44 -7.65 5.07
CA GLY A 161 1.49 -7.64 6.07
C GLY A 161 2.51 -6.54 5.91
N LEU A 162 2.19 -5.48 5.17
CA LEU A 162 2.82 -4.18 5.41
C LEU A 162 2.29 -3.62 6.74
N HIS A 163 2.46 -4.40 7.81
CA HIS A 163 2.64 -3.82 9.12
C HIS A 163 4.00 -3.15 9.06
N VAL A 164 3.96 -1.82 8.97
CA VAL A 164 4.58 -1.04 10.03
C VAL A 164 5.36 -1.88 11.05
N PRO A 165 6.69 -1.76 11.11
CA PRO A 165 7.44 -2.50 12.10
C PRO A 165 7.22 -1.87 13.47
N SER A 166 6.44 -2.56 14.29
CA SER A 166 6.22 -2.25 15.71
C SER A 166 7.48 -2.47 16.57
N HIS A 167 8.57 -3.01 16.04
CA HIS A 167 9.83 -3.12 16.78
C HIS A 167 10.58 -1.77 16.92
N LEU A 168 10.12 -0.71 16.26
CA LEU A 168 10.46 0.69 16.61
C LEU A 168 9.50 1.30 17.65
N LEU A 169 8.38 0.63 17.97
CA LEU A 169 7.50 0.98 19.09
C LEU A 169 8.06 0.35 20.38
N THR A 170 9.16 0.94 20.85
CA THR A 170 9.73 0.88 22.22
C THR A 170 9.63 -0.41 23.04
N HIS A 171 10.83 -0.95 23.35
CA HIS A 171 11.15 -1.84 24.47
C HIS A 171 10.10 -1.93 25.59
N ALA A 172 9.60 -3.14 25.84
CA ALA A 172 9.15 -3.55 27.16
C ALA A 172 9.74 -4.93 27.48
N GLN A 173 10.67 -4.93 28.44
CA GLN A 173 10.96 -6.07 29.31
C GLN A 173 9.67 -6.52 30.04
N TRP A 174 9.80 -7.54 30.90
CA TRP A 174 8.80 -8.11 31.83
C TRP A 174 7.80 -9.10 31.17
N ALA A 175 7.68 -10.38 31.56
CA ALA A 175 8.31 -11.17 32.61
C ALA A 175 8.09 -12.67 32.35
N LYS A 176 9.12 -13.47 32.53
CA LYS A 176 9.21 -14.56 33.52
C LYS A 176 10.66 -15.00 33.64
#